data_AF-A0A523JJ02-F1
#
_entry.id   AF-A0A523JJ02-F1
#
_cell.length_a   1.000
_cell.length_b   1.000
_cell.length_c   1.000
_cell.angle_alpha   90.00
_cell.angle_beta   90.00
_cell.angle_gamma   90.00
#
_symmetry.space_group_name_H-M   'P 1'
#
loop_
_entity.id
_entity.type
_entity.pdbx_description
1 polymer ?
#
loop_
_entity_poly.entity_id
_entity_poly.type
_entity_poly.pdbx_seq_one_letter_code
_entity_poly.pdbx_strand_id
1 'polypeptide(L)'
;MAMKRVDVPGYTFSQLTDNDSRDRDCRVSQNGIITWAGAYHLPGAQSASSSDLEIFLWDGNSVQQITDNDVNDSRSVVNDFGDLAWQRFGNDEEAEIFVRINDEVTQVTNDDPGAKDRYPDINNNHIVVWGREVDGKWRLAVFDAAGETGFDVLGDGYRPHLSVLDHITATQETVVDTEGNLIESIPSAMSLGYSAYRRLEINDFDQLALEADRGTWLSPDFSRARDILFWDGLQMHVIYRSPGPWVGRADLNAAGVIAFEGEGGLPGSHSAPNDREIFVYDPEIGTVIQLTDDDTPDVWPTVTGDGRIVWWGAGGYPGAISAESDWEIFIATPSGDADGDGVLNASDNCPLEPNALQEDGGGLGVPEPDQIGDACQCGDVDDDGQVRSSDVSTLRAHLANLIAAVPAPEKCGVLAGAVGCGVADLVVMRRVLAGREPALEQVCPAARPWL
;
A
#
# COMPACT_ATOMS: atom_id res chain seq x y z
N MET A 1 -13.88 2.19 31.31
CA MET A 1 -14.74 1.15 30.70
C MET A 1 -13.76 0.20 30.04
N ALA A 2 -13.85 -1.12 30.24
CA ALA A 2 -12.83 -2.03 29.73
C ALA A 2 -12.84 -2.00 28.19
N MET A 3 -11.72 -1.59 27.59
CA MET A 3 -11.47 -1.55 26.16
C MET A 3 -11.78 -2.94 25.58
N LYS A 4 -12.73 -2.97 24.65
CA LYS A 4 -13.30 -4.20 24.14
C LYS A 4 -12.37 -4.69 23.05
N ARG A 5 -11.77 -5.85 23.25
CA ARG A 5 -11.00 -6.58 22.23
C ARG A 5 -11.79 -6.55 20.92
N VAL A 6 -11.29 -5.80 19.94
CA VAL A 6 -11.75 -5.93 18.56
C VAL A 6 -11.09 -7.22 18.07
N ASP A 7 -11.73 -8.35 18.33
CA ASP A 7 -11.40 -9.59 17.64
C ASP A 7 -11.85 -9.36 16.18
N VAL A 8 -10.98 -8.77 15.37
CA VAL A 8 -11.21 -8.62 13.92
C VAL A 8 -10.98 -10.00 13.29
N PRO A 9 -12.03 -10.64 12.74
CA PRO A 9 -11.85 -11.93 12.08
C PRO A 9 -10.80 -11.82 10.97
N GLY A 10 -9.84 -12.75 10.96
CA GLY A 10 -8.78 -12.77 9.95
C GLY A 10 -7.56 -11.91 10.27
N TYR A 11 -7.47 -11.28 11.44
CA TYR A 11 -6.24 -10.60 11.91
C TYR A 11 -5.88 -10.96 13.35
N THR A 12 -4.57 -11.03 13.60
CA THR A 12 -3.96 -11.08 14.93
C THR A 12 -3.19 -9.81 15.19
N PHE A 13 -3.24 -9.29 16.41
CA PHE A 13 -2.70 -7.99 16.75
C PHE A 13 -1.55 -8.12 17.74
N SER A 14 -0.50 -7.31 17.54
CA SER A 14 0.62 -7.17 18.47
C SER A 14 1.04 -5.71 18.59
N GLN A 15 1.47 -5.32 19.78
CA GLN A 15 2.12 -4.05 20.04
C GLN A 15 3.63 -4.26 19.90
N LEU A 16 4.28 -3.49 19.02
CA LEU A 16 5.70 -3.64 18.70
C LEU A 16 6.58 -2.83 19.67
N THR A 17 6.12 -1.65 20.06
CA THR A 17 6.79 -0.77 21.04
C THR A 17 5.90 -0.64 22.28
N ASP A 18 6.48 -0.79 23.47
CA ASP A 18 5.81 -0.64 24.78
C ASP A 18 6.78 0.08 25.72
N ASN A 19 6.92 1.39 25.54
CA ASN A 19 7.86 2.23 26.28
C ASN A 19 7.24 3.60 26.59
N ASP A 20 7.81 4.34 27.55
CA ASP A 20 7.24 5.64 27.97
C ASP A 20 7.54 6.81 27.00
N SER A 21 8.02 6.52 25.80
CA SER A 21 8.37 7.50 24.75
C SER A 21 7.44 7.38 23.56
N ARG A 22 7.20 8.52 22.90
CA ARG A 22 6.38 8.55 21.69
C ARG A 22 7.12 7.95 20.51
N ASP A 23 6.55 6.88 19.97
CA ASP A 23 6.90 6.26 18.70
C ASP A 23 5.86 6.65 17.63
N ARG A 24 6.35 7.09 16.46
CA ARG A 24 5.53 7.59 15.34
C ARG A 24 6.29 7.50 14.03
N ASP A 25 5.69 8.00 12.95
CA ASP A 25 6.33 8.05 11.62
C ASP A 25 6.78 6.66 11.13
N CYS A 26 6.04 5.59 11.49
CA CYS A 26 6.33 4.25 11.02
C CYS A 26 6.12 4.08 9.51
N ARG A 27 7.01 3.27 8.92
CA ARG A 27 6.99 2.80 7.54
C ARG A 27 7.39 1.34 7.51
N VAL A 28 6.89 0.60 6.52
CA VAL A 28 7.22 -0.80 6.34
C VAL A 28 7.67 -1.07 4.91
N SER A 29 8.65 -1.95 4.74
CA SER A 29 9.01 -2.50 3.43
C SER A 29 8.05 -3.63 3.02
N GLN A 30 8.09 -4.06 1.77
CA GLN A 30 7.23 -5.14 1.29
C GLN A 30 7.54 -6.47 2.00
N ASN A 31 8.78 -6.72 2.40
CA ASN A 31 9.17 -7.91 3.19
C ASN A 31 9.00 -7.77 4.71
N GLY A 32 8.50 -6.63 5.20
CA GLY A 32 8.12 -6.45 6.59
C GLY A 32 9.21 -5.96 7.53
N ILE A 33 10.24 -5.29 7.03
CA ILE A 33 11.15 -4.47 7.85
C ILE A 33 10.40 -3.19 8.21
N ILE A 34 10.31 -2.91 9.52
CA ILE A 34 9.59 -1.73 10.03
C ILE A 34 10.60 -0.70 10.48
N THR A 35 10.40 0.57 10.13
CA THR A 35 11.12 1.70 10.71
C THR A 35 10.15 2.67 11.34
N TRP A 36 10.57 3.42 12.37
CA TRP A 36 9.80 4.48 13.00
C TRP A 36 10.74 5.51 13.64
N ALA A 37 10.16 6.64 14.03
CA ALA A 37 10.81 7.68 14.82
C ALA A 37 10.33 7.61 16.28
N GLY A 38 11.26 7.42 17.21
CA GLY A 38 10.99 7.29 18.65
C GLY A 38 11.83 8.26 19.48
N ALA A 39 11.33 8.72 20.64
CA ALA A 39 12.14 9.58 21.52
C ALA A 39 13.06 8.74 22.43
N TYR A 40 14.34 9.10 22.51
CA TYR A 40 15.29 8.42 23.40
C TYR A 40 14.99 8.68 24.89
N HIS A 41 15.14 7.68 25.75
CA HIS A 41 15.04 7.84 27.22
C HIS A 41 16.37 7.53 27.92
N LEU A 42 17.04 8.57 28.44
CA LEU A 42 18.01 8.38 29.52
C LEU A 42 17.27 7.95 30.81
N PRO A 43 17.77 6.97 31.59
CA PRO A 43 17.13 6.57 32.84
C PRO A 43 16.97 7.76 33.81
N GLY A 44 15.73 8.16 34.08
CA GLY A 44 15.38 9.13 35.12
C GLY A 44 14.83 10.49 34.64
N ALA A 45 14.56 10.67 33.36
CA ALA A 45 13.92 11.88 32.84
C ALA A 45 12.39 11.80 33.05
N GLN A 46 11.82 12.56 34.01
CA GLN A 46 10.36 12.62 34.23
C GLN A 46 9.62 13.52 33.21
N SER A 47 10.19 13.72 32.03
CA SER A 47 9.63 14.54 30.96
C SER A 47 10.49 14.33 29.72
N ALA A 48 10.09 13.42 28.83
CA ALA A 48 10.54 13.47 27.45
C ALA A 48 10.09 14.83 26.90
N SER A 49 10.99 15.81 26.80
CA SER A 49 10.73 16.87 25.84
C SER A 49 10.74 16.17 24.49
N SER A 50 9.59 16.15 23.84
CA SER A 50 9.26 15.46 22.58
C SER A 50 10.02 15.99 21.36
N SER A 51 11.30 16.31 21.51
CA SER A 51 12.07 17.16 20.61
C SER A 51 13.42 16.56 20.23
N ASP A 52 13.67 15.29 20.53
CA ASP A 52 14.83 14.55 20.07
C ASP A 52 14.42 13.13 19.66
N LEU A 53 13.96 13.01 18.43
CA LEU A 53 13.53 11.76 17.82
C LEU A 53 14.67 11.07 17.10
N GLU A 54 14.71 9.76 17.22
CA GLU A 54 15.69 8.88 16.60
C GLU A 54 14.99 7.85 15.72
N ILE A 55 15.67 7.42 14.67
CA ILE A 55 15.20 6.36 13.79
C ILE A 55 15.51 5.00 14.42
N PHE A 56 14.50 4.17 14.50
CA PHE A 56 14.60 2.77 14.87
C PHE A 56 14.21 1.88 13.69
N LEU A 57 14.70 0.65 13.69
CA LEU A 57 14.42 -0.38 12.71
C LEU A 57 14.14 -1.71 13.41
N TRP A 58 13.10 -2.41 12.99
CA TRP A 58 12.78 -3.77 13.38
C TRP A 58 12.86 -4.71 12.19
N ASP A 59 13.72 -5.72 12.30
CA ASP A 59 14.05 -6.69 11.24
C ASP A 59 13.20 -7.98 11.28
N GLY A 60 12.09 -7.96 12.02
CA GLY A 60 11.29 -9.15 12.32
C GLY A 60 11.71 -9.89 13.60
N ASN A 61 12.91 -9.64 14.12
CA ASN A 61 13.45 -10.32 15.29
C ASN A 61 13.87 -9.36 16.41
N SER A 62 14.49 -8.24 16.06
CA SER A 62 15.12 -7.31 17.00
C SER A 62 14.95 -5.86 16.57
N VAL A 63 14.90 -4.98 17.58
CA VAL A 63 14.90 -3.53 17.39
C VAL A 63 16.33 -3.01 17.40
N GLN A 64 16.67 -2.20 16.40
CA GLN A 64 17.95 -1.53 16.23
C GLN A 64 17.73 -0.02 16.23
N GLN A 65 18.52 0.71 17.02
CA GLN A 65 18.58 2.17 16.95
C GLN A 65 19.56 2.56 15.84
N ILE A 66 19.10 3.34 14.87
CA ILE A 66 19.86 3.73 13.68
C ILE A 66 20.58 5.06 13.87
N THR A 67 19.89 6.01 14.51
CA THR A 67 20.44 7.33 14.80
C THR A 67 20.52 7.54 16.32
N ASP A 68 21.57 8.24 16.76
CA ASP A 68 21.83 8.58 18.16
C ASP A 68 22.62 9.91 18.19
N ASN A 69 21.88 11.02 18.22
CA ASN A 69 22.40 12.36 18.04
C ASN A 69 21.44 13.42 18.58
N ASP A 70 21.93 14.62 18.92
CA ASP A 70 21.13 15.66 19.57
C ASP A 70 20.19 16.44 18.61
N VAL A 71 19.75 15.84 17.50
CA VAL A 71 18.82 16.48 16.54
C VAL A 71 17.74 15.51 16.08
N ASN A 72 16.56 16.05 15.78
CA ASN A 72 15.40 15.24 15.41
C ASN A 72 15.59 14.56 14.05
N ASP A 73 15.64 13.24 14.07
CA ASP A 73 15.46 12.38 12.91
C ASP A 73 14.01 11.85 12.86
N SER A 74 13.39 11.94 11.69
CA SER A 74 11.97 11.55 11.52
C SER A 74 11.65 11.13 10.09
N ARG A 75 10.43 10.60 9.89
CA ARG A 75 9.91 10.17 8.58
C ARG A 75 10.90 9.30 7.81
N SER A 76 11.43 8.29 8.49
CA SER A 76 12.22 7.27 7.83
C SER A 76 11.34 6.44 6.88
N VAL A 77 11.93 6.03 5.78
CA VAL A 77 11.41 5.05 4.82
C VAL A 77 12.45 3.96 4.67
N VAL A 78 12.01 2.74 4.35
CA VAL A 78 12.85 1.55 4.30
C VAL A 78 12.51 0.69 3.09
N ASN A 79 13.53 0.17 2.41
CA ASN A 79 13.36 -0.78 1.31
C ASN A 79 13.51 -2.24 1.82
N ASP A 80 13.35 -3.24 0.95
CA ASP A 80 13.42 -4.65 1.33
C ASP A 80 14.83 -5.12 1.73
N PHE A 81 15.85 -4.32 1.46
CA PHE A 81 17.23 -4.60 1.88
C PHE A 81 17.57 -4.01 3.25
N GLY A 82 16.66 -3.21 3.83
CA GLY A 82 16.89 -2.48 5.08
C GLY A 82 17.70 -1.19 4.90
N ASP A 83 17.87 -0.72 3.65
CA ASP A 83 18.38 0.63 3.41
C ASP A 83 17.32 1.65 3.79
N LEU A 84 17.78 2.82 4.25
CA LEU A 84 16.92 3.85 4.80
C LEU A 84 17.14 5.18 4.09
N ALA A 85 16.08 5.96 3.99
CA ALA A 85 16.15 7.40 3.80
C ALA A 85 15.31 8.08 4.89
N TRP A 86 15.75 9.21 5.42
CA TRP A 86 15.01 9.96 6.43
C TRP A 86 15.32 11.45 6.34
N GLN A 87 14.53 12.24 7.06
CA GLN A 87 14.73 13.67 7.19
C GLN A 87 15.19 14.04 8.59
N ARG A 88 16.22 14.87 8.67
CA ARG A 88 16.82 15.40 9.90
C ARG A 88 16.56 16.88 10.01
N PHE A 89 16.00 17.33 11.14
CA PHE A 89 15.80 18.76 11.40
C PHE A 89 16.98 19.33 12.18
N GLY A 90 17.71 20.24 11.54
CA GLY A 90 18.72 21.05 12.20
C GLY A 90 18.12 22.08 13.17
N ASN A 91 19.00 22.94 13.72
CA ASN A 91 18.60 24.01 14.63
C ASN A 91 17.90 25.20 13.94
N ASP A 92 17.84 25.19 12.61
CA ASP A 92 17.29 26.23 11.72
C ASP A 92 15.89 25.86 11.16
N GLU A 93 15.30 24.74 11.62
CA GLU A 93 14.01 24.19 11.15
C GLU A 93 14.03 23.71 9.68
N GLU A 94 15.20 23.70 9.04
CA GLU A 94 15.41 23.16 7.69
C GLU A 94 15.73 21.67 7.81
N ALA A 95 14.98 20.89 7.04
CA ALA A 95 15.13 19.44 7.04
C ALA A 95 16.07 19.04 5.91
N GLU A 96 17.03 18.18 6.25
CA GLU A 96 17.99 17.61 5.32
C GLU A 96 17.73 16.12 5.13
N ILE A 97 17.98 15.62 3.92
CA ILE A 97 17.83 14.20 3.58
C ILE A 97 19.12 13.46 3.90
N PHE A 98 18.97 12.40 4.67
CA PHE A 98 20.00 11.43 4.96
C PHE A 98 19.60 10.09 4.40
N VAL A 99 20.59 9.31 3.98
CA VAL A 99 20.42 7.95 3.50
C VAL A 99 21.38 7.03 4.22
N ARG A 100 20.95 5.80 4.48
CA ARG A 100 21.80 4.68 4.91
C ARG A 100 21.67 3.60 3.87
N ILE A 101 22.67 3.46 3.01
CA ILE A 101 22.71 2.47 1.95
C ILE A 101 23.93 1.58 2.19
N ASN A 102 23.75 0.25 2.20
CA ASN A 102 24.82 -0.71 2.49
C ASN A 102 25.57 -0.39 3.80
N ASP A 103 24.83 -0.06 4.86
CA ASP A 103 25.32 0.37 6.18
C ASP A 103 26.09 1.71 6.23
N GLU A 104 26.23 2.42 5.10
CA GLU A 104 26.90 3.72 5.05
C GLU A 104 25.89 4.86 5.15
N VAL A 105 26.04 5.72 6.17
CA VAL A 105 25.22 6.91 6.36
C VAL A 105 25.81 8.09 5.59
N THR A 106 25.02 8.65 4.68
CA THR A 106 25.38 9.82 3.87
C THR A 106 24.34 10.93 4.07
N GLN A 107 24.82 12.15 4.34
CA GLN A 107 24.01 13.36 4.23
C GLN A 107 23.93 13.76 2.75
N VAL A 108 22.75 13.66 2.14
CA VAL A 108 22.55 13.92 0.70
C VAL A 108 22.39 15.41 0.42
N THR A 109 21.66 16.12 1.28
CA THR A 109 21.40 17.54 1.15
C THR A 109 22.06 18.32 2.29
N ASN A 110 22.54 19.52 1.97
CA ASN A 110 23.21 20.43 2.90
C ASN A 110 23.24 21.83 2.26
N ASP A 111 22.08 22.27 1.76
CA ASP A 111 21.98 23.52 1.00
C ASP A 111 21.65 24.75 1.86
N ASP A 112 22.01 25.90 1.29
CA ASP A 112 21.95 27.26 1.86
C ASP A 112 20.51 27.62 2.32
N PRO A 113 20.31 28.58 3.25
CA PRO A 113 19.01 28.79 3.89
C PRO A 113 17.93 29.19 2.90
N GLY A 114 16.79 28.49 2.95
CA GLY A 114 15.60 28.72 2.14
C GLY A 114 15.15 27.53 1.29
N ALA A 115 15.96 26.49 1.14
CA ALA A 115 15.50 25.21 0.58
C ALA A 115 14.96 24.32 1.70
N LYS A 116 13.89 23.56 1.42
CA LYS A 116 13.36 22.56 2.37
C LYS A 116 13.25 21.21 1.69
N ASP A 117 13.94 20.21 2.22
CA ASP A 117 13.84 18.84 1.73
C ASP A 117 13.00 17.99 2.68
N ARG A 118 11.94 17.37 2.14
CA ARG A 118 10.97 16.63 2.95
C ARG A 118 10.39 15.44 2.22
N TYR A 119 9.92 14.48 3.03
CA TYR A 119 9.18 13.30 2.57
C TYR A 119 10.02 12.46 1.60
N PRO A 120 11.15 11.92 2.08
CA PRO A 120 11.91 10.97 1.28
C PRO A 120 11.10 9.70 1.04
N ASP A 121 11.38 9.04 -0.08
CA ASP A 121 10.96 7.69 -0.40
C ASP A 121 12.14 6.92 -1.02
N ILE A 122 12.18 5.60 -0.87
CA ILE A 122 13.30 4.75 -1.31
C ILE A 122 12.77 3.44 -1.91
N ASN A 123 13.41 2.96 -2.98
CA ASN A 123 13.08 1.66 -3.57
C ASN A 123 14.23 0.64 -3.48
N ASN A 124 13.98 -0.56 -4.00
CA ASN A 124 14.93 -1.67 -3.99
C ASN A 124 16.11 -1.49 -4.96
N ASN A 125 16.10 -0.46 -5.81
CA ASN A 125 17.24 -0.11 -6.67
C ASN A 125 18.20 0.87 -5.98
N HIS A 126 17.99 1.16 -4.68
CA HIS A 126 18.73 2.16 -3.90
C HIS A 126 18.54 3.60 -4.40
N ILE A 127 17.47 3.85 -5.16
CA ILE A 127 17.09 5.19 -5.59
C ILE A 127 16.27 5.84 -4.49
N VAL A 128 16.59 7.10 -4.20
CA VAL A 128 15.91 7.90 -3.19
C VAL A 128 15.32 9.13 -3.85
N VAL A 129 14.05 9.43 -3.56
CA VAL A 129 13.35 10.62 -4.06
C VAL A 129 12.78 11.44 -2.92
N TRP A 130 12.63 12.75 -3.08
CA TRP A 130 11.98 13.60 -2.08
C TRP A 130 11.38 14.86 -2.68
N GLY A 131 10.57 15.57 -1.90
CA GLY A 131 10.07 16.89 -2.26
C GLY A 131 11.02 17.98 -1.77
N ARG A 132 11.41 18.88 -2.67
CA ARG A 132 12.29 20.02 -2.39
C ARG A 132 11.56 21.34 -2.64
N GLU A 133 11.43 22.18 -1.64
CA GLU A 133 10.88 23.54 -1.78
C GLU A 133 11.99 24.52 -2.18
N VAL A 134 11.87 25.15 -3.34
CA VAL A 134 12.75 26.26 -3.80
C VAL A 134 11.87 27.42 -4.26
N ASP A 135 12.11 28.61 -3.70
CA ASP A 135 11.36 29.83 -4.01
C ASP A 135 9.83 29.69 -3.86
N GLY A 136 9.39 28.93 -2.85
CA GLY A 136 7.97 28.67 -2.57
C GLY A 136 7.31 27.67 -3.53
N LYS A 137 8.09 26.93 -4.32
CA LYS A 137 7.61 25.87 -5.20
C LYS A 137 8.25 24.54 -4.84
N TRP A 138 7.43 23.50 -4.73
CA TRP A 138 7.87 22.14 -4.49
C TRP A 138 8.25 21.45 -5.80
N ARG A 139 9.44 20.87 -5.83
CA ARG A 139 10.03 20.14 -6.96
C ARG A 139 10.39 18.74 -6.51
N LEU A 140 10.35 17.78 -7.42
CA LEU A 140 10.83 16.43 -7.18
C LEU A 140 12.37 16.45 -7.21
N ALA A 141 13.03 15.78 -6.28
CA ALA A 141 14.47 15.55 -6.31
C ALA A 141 14.76 14.05 -6.29
N VAL A 142 15.85 13.64 -6.94
CA VAL A 142 16.24 12.23 -7.12
C VAL A 142 17.72 12.05 -6.81
N PHE A 143 18.06 11.03 -6.03
CA PHE A 143 19.41 10.60 -5.71
C PHE A 143 19.58 9.12 -6.07
N ASP A 144 20.61 8.83 -6.87
CA ASP A 144 21.06 7.47 -7.20
C ASP A 144 22.52 7.31 -6.77
N ALA A 145 22.76 6.41 -5.82
CA ALA A 145 24.10 6.13 -5.29
C ALA A 145 25.07 5.54 -6.34
N ALA A 146 24.57 5.05 -7.49
CA ALA A 146 25.39 4.50 -8.57
C ALA A 146 26.01 5.56 -9.48
N GLY A 147 25.53 6.82 -9.45
CA GLY A 147 26.05 7.94 -10.23
C GLY A 147 26.86 8.90 -9.36
N GLU A 148 28.14 9.13 -9.66
CA GLU A 148 29.06 10.01 -8.90
C GLU A 148 28.70 11.52 -8.88
N THR A 149 27.43 11.91 -9.03
CA THR A 149 26.97 13.31 -8.97
C THR A 149 25.93 13.47 -7.86
N GLY A 150 25.86 14.67 -7.26
CA GLY A 150 24.77 14.99 -6.34
C GLY A 150 23.39 14.80 -6.99
N PHE A 151 22.34 15.03 -6.22
CA PHE A 151 20.96 14.83 -6.67
C PHE A 151 20.54 15.79 -7.79
N ASP A 152 19.56 15.35 -8.59
CA ASP A 152 18.92 16.15 -9.63
C ASP A 152 17.54 16.66 -9.18
N VAL A 153 17.13 17.81 -9.70
CA VAL A 153 15.80 18.40 -9.42
C VAL A 153 14.94 18.33 -10.68
N LEU A 154 13.83 17.59 -10.58
CA LEU A 154 12.85 17.34 -11.62
C LEU A 154 11.57 18.16 -11.36
N GLY A 155 11.08 18.85 -12.39
CA GLY A 155 9.70 19.36 -12.49
C GLY A 155 9.06 19.97 -11.23
N ASP A 156 7.73 19.86 -11.14
CA ASP A 156 6.96 20.14 -9.92
C ASP A 156 6.78 18.82 -9.16
N GLY A 157 6.84 18.84 -7.82
CA GLY A 157 6.69 17.62 -7.03
C GLY A 157 6.65 17.83 -5.52
N TYR A 158 5.67 17.22 -4.83
CA TYR A 158 5.52 17.27 -3.36
C TYR A 158 5.08 15.91 -2.83
N ARG A 159 5.81 15.36 -1.83
CA ARG A 159 5.60 14.00 -1.29
C ARG A 159 5.63 12.94 -2.39
N PRO A 160 6.80 12.73 -3.02
CA PRO A 160 6.89 11.70 -4.03
C PRO A 160 6.75 10.32 -3.42
N HIS A 161 6.16 9.40 -4.20
CA HIS A 161 6.18 7.98 -3.94
C HIS A 161 6.85 7.26 -5.10
N LEU A 162 7.71 6.29 -4.80
CA LEU A 162 8.62 5.62 -5.73
C LEU A 162 8.36 4.11 -5.72
N SER A 163 8.00 3.57 -6.87
CA SER A 163 7.86 2.14 -7.07
C SER A 163 9.23 1.47 -7.28
N VAL A 164 9.31 0.14 -7.18
CA VAL A 164 10.50 -0.68 -7.48
C VAL A 164 10.87 -0.60 -8.97
N LEU A 165 9.91 -0.29 -9.85
CA LEU A 165 10.15 -0.07 -11.28
C LEU A 165 10.58 1.37 -11.62
N ASP A 166 10.99 2.15 -10.61
CA ASP A 166 11.43 3.54 -10.75
C ASP A 166 10.32 4.50 -11.22
N HIS A 167 9.05 4.12 -11.02
CA HIS A 167 7.91 4.98 -11.33
C HIS A 167 7.63 5.90 -10.14
N ILE A 168 7.57 7.20 -10.42
CA ILE A 168 7.41 8.25 -9.42
C ILE A 168 6.07 8.93 -9.57
N THR A 169 5.36 9.05 -8.45
CA THR A 169 4.21 9.95 -8.34
C THR A 169 4.56 11.15 -7.49
N ALA A 170 4.72 12.31 -8.11
CA ALA A 170 5.04 13.57 -7.41
C ALA A 170 3.97 14.66 -7.60
N THR A 171 3.05 14.49 -8.58
CA THR A 171 1.95 15.42 -8.87
C THR A 171 0.60 14.68 -8.88
N GLN A 172 -0.50 15.44 -8.99
CA GLN A 172 -1.85 14.87 -9.00
C GLN A 172 -2.20 14.10 -10.28
N GLU A 173 -1.57 14.39 -11.43
CA GLU A 173 -2.06 13.95 -12.75
C GLU A 173 -1.04 13.19 -13.61
N THR A 174 0.23 13.07 -13.18
CA THR A 174 1.26 12.36 -13.94
C THR A 174 2.02 11.32 -13.12
N VAL A 175 2.45 10.24 -13.77
CA VAL A 175 3.50 9.33 -13.31
C VAL A 175 4.73 9.59 -14.18
N VAL A 176 5.90 9.75 -13.56
CA VAL A 176 7.17 10.03 -14.27
C VAL A 176 8.24 9.03 -13.87
N ASP A 177 9.27 8.82 -14.69
CA ASP A 177 10.45 8.05 -14.31
C ASP A 177 11.47 8.92 -13.51
N THR A 178 12.57 8.31 -13.09
CA THR A 178 13.69 8.95 -12.39
C THR A 178 14.48 9.96 -13.24
N GLU A 179 14.22 10.03 -14.54
CA GLU A 179 14.75 11.04 -15.46
C GLU A 179 13.74 12.20 -15.67
N GLY A 180 12.53 12.09 -15.11
CA GLY A 180 11.45 13.05 -15.24
C GLY A 180 10.64 12.93 -16.53
N ASN A 181 10.80 11.85 -17.29
CA ASN A 181 9.98 11.56 -18.47
C ASN A 181 8.58 11.08 -18.04
N LEU A 182 7.55 11.47 -18.78
CA LEU A 182 6.17 11.05 -18.53
C LEU A 182 5.98 9.56 -18.87
N ILE A 183 5.53 8.77 -17.90
CA ILE A 183 5.14 7.36 -18.06
C ILE A 183 3.64 7.28 -18.37
N GLU A 184 2.81 7.85 -17.48
CA GLU A 184 1.36 7.78 -17.58
C GLU A 184 0.68 9.11 -17.17
N SER A 185 -0.46 9.39 -17.80
CA SER A 185 -1.36 10.47 -17.40
C SER A 185 -2.65 9.91 -16.80
N ILE A 186 -3.07 10.48 -15.68
CA ILE A 186 -4.24 10.00 -14.93
C ILE A 186 -5.45 10.86 -15.29
N PRO A 187 -6.66 10.27 -15.40
CA PRO A 187 -7.88 11.04 -15.58
C PRO A 187 -8.03 12.13 -14.51
N SER A 188 -8.39 13.35 -14.92
CA SER A 188 -8.58 14.45 -13.97
C SER A 188 -9.75 14.17 -13.03
N ALA A 189 -9.71 14.73 -11.82
CA ALA A 189 -10.76 14.54 -10.82
C ALA A 189 -12.16 14.92 -11.33
N MET A 190 -12.20 15.98 -12.13
CA MET A 190 -13.42 16.46 -12.77
C MET A 190 -14.06 15.44 -13.70
N SER A 191 -13.24 14.68 -14.44
CA SER A 191 -13.71 13.67 -15.40
C SER A 191 -14.43 12.50 -14.73
N LEU A 192 -14.17 12.31 -13.43
CA LEU A 192 -14.67 11.22 -12.61
C LEU A 192 -15.75 11.69 -11.62
N GLY A 193 -16.16 12.96 -11.68
CA GLY A 193 -17.27 13.52 -10.91
C GLY A 193 -16.89 14.12 -9.55
N TYR A 194 -15.60 14.38 -9.31
CA TYR A 194 -15.09 14.97 -8.07
C TYR A 194 -14.47 16.35 -8.30
N SER A 195 -14.37 17.15 -7.25
CA SER A 195 -13.81 18.52 -7.32
C SER A 195 -12.29 18.52 -7.36
N ALA A 196 -11.66 17.59 -6.64
CA ALA A 196 -10.21 17.41 -6.58
C ALA A 196 -9.88 16.02 -6.00
N TYR A 197 -8.69 15.52 -6.31
CA TYR A 197 -8.08 14.38 -5.61
C TYR A 197 -6.70 14.75 -5.06
N ARG A 198 -6.25 14.02 -4.06
CA ARG A 198 -4.85 13.95 -3.63
C ARG A 198 -4.40 12.49 -3.72
N ARG A 199 -3.18 12.26 -4.22
CA ARG A 199 -2.60 10.92 -4.24
C ARG A 199 -2.03 10.55 -2.88
N LEU A 200 -2.20 9.29 -2.52
CA LEU A 200 -1.71 8.75 -1.26
C LEU A 200 -0.56 7.77 -1.47
N GLU A 201 -0.59 6.91 -2.49
CA GLU A 201 0.49 5.96 -2.84
C GLU A 201 0.36 5.42 -4.27
N ILE A 202 1.42 4.74 -4.76
CA ILE A 202 1.50 3.96 -6.01
C ILE A 202 2.19 2.62 -5.73
N ASN A 203 1.80 1.55 -6.44
CA ASN A 203 2.55 0.28 -6.45
C ASN A 203 3.23 0.00 -7.81
N ASP A 204 3.94 -1.12 -7.90
CA ASP A 204 4.70 -1.53 -9.09
C ASP A 204 3.81 -1.86 -10.30
N PHE A 205 2.50 -1.97 -10.13
CA PHE A 205 1.53 -2.20 -11.19
C PHE A 205 0.83 -0.91 -11.65
N ASP A 206 1.36 0.26 -11.27
CA ASP A 206 0.77 1.58 -11.54
C ASP A 206 -0.66 1.75 -10.97
N GLN A 207 -1.02 0.93 -9.99
CA GLN A 207 -2.26 1.08 -9.24
C GLN A 207 -2.09 2.17 -8.19
N LEU A 208 -3.20 2.81 -7.81
CA LEU A 208 -3.15 4.01 -6.98
C LEU A 208 -4.22 4.03 -5.91
N ALA A 209 -3.80 4.43 -4.71
CA ALA A 209 -4.70 4.87 -3.66
C ALA A 209 -4.86 6.40 -3.73
N LEU A 210 -6.11 6.85 -3.86
CA LEU A 210 -6.45 8.26 -4.04
C LEU A 210 -7.46 8.70 -2.98
N GLU A 211 -7.29 9.92 -2.50
CA GLU A 211 -8.26 10.62 -1.67
C GLU A 211 -9.04 11.62 -2.50
N ALA A 212 -10.37 11.67 -2.31
CA ALA A 212 -11.25 12.45 -3.15
C ALA A 212 -12.25 13.35 -2.45
N ASP A 213 -12.33 14.61 -2.89
CA ASP A 213 -13.31 15.59 -2.40
C ASP A 213 -14.60 15.56 -3.22
N ARG A 214 -15.73 15.47 -2.50
CA ARG A 214 -17.11 15.51 -3.03
C ARG A 214 -17.68 16.94 -3.12
N GLY A 215 -16.86 17.96 -2.89
CA GLY A 215 -17.25 19.36 -2.87
C GLY A 215 -17.77 19.90 -4.21
N THR A 216 -18.40 21.09 -4.14
CA THR A 216 -18.81 21.85 -5.34
C THR A 216 -17.63 22.68 -5.86
N TRP A 217 -17.53 22.82 -7.18
CA TRP A 217 -16.52 23.50 -8.03
C TRP A 217 -15.90 24.84 -7.59
N LEU A 218 -16.31 25.47 -6.49
CA LEU A 218 -15.99 26.86 -6.16
C LEU A 218 -14.86 27.05 -5.12
N SER A 219 -14.35 26.00 -4.48
CA SER A 219 -13.03 25.99 -3.81
C SER A 219 -12.68 24.58 -3.28
N PRO A 220 -11.46 24.06 -3.50
CA PRO A 220 -10.96 22.90 -2.79
C PRO A 220 -10.68 23.30 -1.34
N ASP A 221 -11.67 23.12 -0.48
CA ASP A 221 -11.50 23.24 0.96
C ASP A 221 -11.68 21.83 1.50
N PHE A 222 -10.56 21.16 1.80
CA PHE A 222 -10.47 19.77 2.28
C PHE A 222 -11.07 19.63 3.71
N SER A 223 -12.22 20.25 3.95
CA SER A 223 -12.94 20.38 5.21
C SER A 223 -14.26 19.60 5.22
N ARG A 224 -14.49 18.72 4.22
CA ARG A 224 -15.72 17.95 3.99
C ARG A 224 -15.44 16.46 3.78
N ALA A 225 -16.49 15.63 3.85
CA ALA A 225 -16.43 14.18 3.67
C ALA A 225 -15.67 13.78 2.40
N ARG A 226 -14.72 12.84 2.55
CA ARG A 226 -13.82 12.38 1.48
C ARG A 226 -14.03 10.90 1.19
N ASP A 227 -13.72 10.52 -0.04
CA ASP A 227 -13.71 9.13 -0.46
C ASP A 227 -12.29 8.62 -0.59
N ILE A 228 -12.08 7.36 -0.23
CA ILE A 228 -10.91 6.63 -0.73
C ILE A 228 -11.33 5.94 -2.02
N LEU A 229 -10.48 6.15 -3.03
CA LEU A 229 -10.61 5.54 -4.32
C LEU A 229 -9.40 4.65 -4.61
N PHE A 230 -9.63 3.61 -5.38
CA PHE A 230 -8.60 2.73 -5.90
C PHE A 230 -8.63 2.77 -7.43
N TRP A 231 -7.49 3.07 -8.06
CA TRP A 231 -7.28 2.89 -9.50
C TRP A 231 -6.60 1.55 -9.72
N ASP A 232 -7.25 0.65 -10.46
CA ASP A 232 -6.74 -0.69 -10.74
C ASP A 232 -5.93 -0.78 -12.06
N GLY A 233 -5.65 0.36 -12.70
CA GLY A 233 -5.05 0.43 -14.05
C GLY A 233 -6.07 0.52 -15.19
N LEU A 234 -7.35 0.20 -14.94
CA LEU A 234 -8.42 0.18 -15.96
C LEU A 234 -9.57 1.13 -15.59
N GLN A 235 -9.94 1.17 -14.32
CA GLN A 235 -11.08 1.92 -13.80
C GLN A 235 -10.86 2.38 -12.36
N MET A 236 -11.71 3.33 -11.95
CA MET A 236 -11.75 3.88 -10.60
C MET A 236 -12.81 3.16 -9.76
N HIS A 237 -12.40 2.65 -8.61
CA HIS A 237 -13.26 2.05 -7.58
C HIS A 237 -13.43 3.00 -6.41
N VAL A 238 -14.64 3.13 -5.89
CA VAL A 238 -14.89 3.83 -4.61
C VAL A 238 -14.87 2.79 -3.51
N ILE A 239 -13.78 2.71 -2.74
CA ILE A 239 -13.61 1.65 -1.74
C ILE A 239 -14.19 2.05 -0.39
N TYR A 240 -14.10 3.33 -0.01
CA TYR A 240 -14.61 3.79 1.27
C TYR A 240 -15.22 5.20 1.16
N ARG A 241 -16.32 5.40 1.89
CA ARG A 241 -17.05 6.68 1.95
C ARG A 241 -17.03 7.17 3.39
N SER A 242 -16.14 8.10 3.70
CA SER A 242 -16.00 8.56 5.08
C SER A 242 -17.23 9.35 5.54
N PRO A 243 -17.72 9.10 6.77
CA PRO A 243 -18.77 9.90 7.38
C PRO A 243 -18.27 11.28 7.84
N GLY A 244 -16.96 11.45 8.06
CA GLY A 244 -16.31 12.65 8.58
C GLY A 244 -15.43 13.39 7.56
N PRO A 245 -15.08 14.67 7.81
CA PRO A 245 -14.26 15.47 6.92
C PRO A 245 -12.80 15.03 6.80
N TRP A 246 -12.31 14.19 7.72
CA TRP A 246 -10.98 13.61 7.59
C TRP A 246 -11.04 12.18 7.08
N VAL A 247 -10.25 11.98 6.06
CA VAL A 247 -9.72 10.68 5.70
C VAL A 247 -8.24 10.91 5.58
N GLY A 248 -7.44 10.13 6.29
CA GLY A 248 -6.02 10.39 6.30
C GLY A 248 -5.31 9.49 5.31
N ARG A 249 -4.03 9.31 5.59
CA ARG A 249 -3.10 8.56 4.77
C ARG A 249 -3.63 7.18 4.42
N ALA A 250 -3.30 6.72 3.22
CA ALA A 250 -3.45 5.34 2.81
C ALA A 250 -2.06 4.83 2.41
N ASP A 251 -1.89 3.52 2.48
CA ASP A 251 -0.77 2.80 1.92
C ASP A 251 -1.27 1.66 1.02
N LEU A 252 -0.49 1.29 0.00
CA LEU A 252 -0.89 0.33 -1.04
C LEU A 252 0.25 -0.64 -1.30
N ASN A 253 0.00 -1.95 -1.20
CA ASN A 253 0.98 -2.97 -1.57
C ASN A 253 0.82 -3.44 -3.03
N ALA A 254 1.72 -4.33 -3.46
CA ALA A 254 1.70 -4.89 -4.82
C ALA A 254 0.44 -5.71 -5.14
N ALA A 255 -0.19 -6.34 -4.15
CA ALA A 255 -1.44 -7.11 -4.33
C ALA A 255 -2.69 -6.22 -4.47
N GLY A 256 -2.56 -4.91 -4.35
CA GLY A 256 -3.71 -4.00 -4.41
C GLY A 256 -4.41 -3.82 -3.05
N VAL A 257 -3.89 -4.42 -1.98
CA VAL A 257 -4.40 -4.24 -0.61
C VAL A 257 -4.07 -2.83 -0.16
N ILE A 258 -5.09 -2.13 0.36
CA ILE A 258 -4.98 -0.74 0.81
C ILE A 258 -5.25 -0.69 2.30
N ALA A 259 -4.28 -0.21 3.07
CA ALA A 259 -4.50 0.18 4.45
C ALA A 259 -4.70 1.69 4.53
N PHE A 260 -5.73 2.17 5.22
CA PHE A 260 -6.03 3.61 5.26
C PHE A 260 -6.65 4.03 6.59
N GLU A 261 -6.42 5.28 6.99
CA GLU A 261 -7.09 5.84 8.16
C GLU A 261 -8.36 6.61 7.77
N GLY A 262 -9.40 6.54 8.61
CA GLY A 262 -10.67 7.25 8.41
C GLY A 262 -11.29 7.72 9.73
N GLU A 263 -12.11 8.77 9.69
CA GLU A 263 -12.86 9.24 10.86
C GLU A 263 -14.12 8.40 11.14
N GLY A 264 -14.29 8.03 12.41
CA GLY A 264 -15.35 7.17 12.92
C GLY A 264 -15.21 5.73 12.41
N GLY A 265 -16.07 4.82 12.87
CA GLY A 265 -16.06 3.45 12.39
C GLY A 265 -17.22 3.04 11.48
N LEU A 266 -17.18 1.80 11.02
CA LEU A 266 -18.22 1.12 10.26
C LEU A 266 -19.52 0.98 11.09
N PRO A 267 -20.69 0.73 10.47
CA PRO A 267 -21.94 0.55 11.20
C PRO A 267 -21.84 -0.47 12.34
N GLY A 268 -22.04 -0.01 13.58
CA GLY A 268 -21.91 -0.84 14.78
C GLY A 268 -20.61 -0.61 15.57
N SER A 269 -19.70 0.21 15.05
CA SER A 269 -18.51 0.72 15.73
C SER A 269 -18.85 1.44 17.04
N HIS A 270 -17.90 1.33 17.97
CA HIS A 270 -17.92 1.99 19.27
C HIS A 270 -17.20 3.35 19.28
N SER A 271 -16.46 3.69 18.23
CA SER A 271 -15.65 4.91 18.14
C SER A 271 -16.46 6.20 18.06
N ALA A 272 -15.89 7.26 18.65
CA ALA A 272 -16.42 8.60 18.47
C ALA A 272 -16.36 9.04 16.98
N PRO A 273 -17.30 9.87 16.49
CA PRO A 273 -17.34 10.28 15.08
C PRO A 273 -16.13 11.08 14.57
N ASN A 274 -15.28 11.56 15.47
CA ASN A 274 -14.07 12.34 15.19
C ASN A 274 -12.80 11.58 15.59
N ASP A 275 -12.94 10.31 15.96
CA ASP A 275 -11.81 9.45 16.23
C ASP A 275 -11.30 8.83 14.93
N ARG A 276 -10.00 8.57 14.85
CA ARG A 276 -9.38 8.04 13.63
C ARG A 276 -9.10 6.57 13.81
N GLU A 277 -9.55 5.79 12.84
CA GLU A 277 -9.47 4.34 12.85
C GLU A 277 -8.75 3.84 11.60
N ILE A 278 -8.11 2.68 11.72
CA ILE A 278 -7.44 1.98 10.63
C ILE A 278 -8.44 1.04 9.95
N PHE A 279 -8.42 1.08 8.63
CA PHE A 279 -9.19 0.22 7.76
C PHE A 279 -8.27 -0.47 6.77
N VAL A 280 -8.71 -1.63 6.29
CA VAL A 280 -8.09 -2.35 5.18
C VAL A 280 -9.13 -2.62 4.13
N TYR A 281 -8.80 -2.32 2.87
CA TYR A 281 -9.51 -2.82 1.71
C TYR A 281 -8.64 -3.88 1.04
N ASP A 282 -9.24 -5.05 0.85
CA ASP A 282 -8.63 -6.14 0.10
C ASP A 282 -9.45 -6.33 -1.20
N PRO A 283 -8.83 -6.15 -2.38
CA PRO A 283 -9.51 -6.25 -3.66
C PRO A 283 -10.00 -7.67 -3.99
N GLU A 284 -9.39 -8.71 -3.40
CA GLU A 284 -9.72 -10.11 -3.67
C GLU A 284 -11.08 -10.48 -3.08
N ILE A 285 -11.33 -10.02 -1.84
CA ILE A 285 -12.63 -10.19 -1.17
C ILE A 285 -13.59 -9.02 -1.44
N GLY A 286 -13.08 -7.86 -1.88
CA GLY A 286 -13.87 -6.68 -2.25
C GLY A 286 -14.55 -5.99 -1.06
N THR A 287 -14.02 -6.12 0.14
CA THR A 287 -14.62 -5.58 1.37
C THR A 287 -13.64 -4.70 2.15
N VAL A 288 -14.20 -3.68 2.81
CA VAL A 288 -13.47 -2.89 3.81
C VAL A 288 -13.63 -3.52 5.19
N ILE A 289 -12.52 -3.76 5.86
CA ILE A 289 -12.41 -4.25 7.24
C ILE A 289 -11.95 -3.08 8.10
N GLN A 290 -12.62 -2.85 9.23
CA GLN A 290 -12.14 -1.93 10.26
C GLN A 290 -11.22 -2.71 11.22
N LEU A 291 -9.97 -2.29 11.35
CA LEU A 291 -8.97 -2.94 12.20
C LEU A 291 -9.00 -2.44 13.64
N THR A 292 -9.23 -1.15 13.84
CA THR A 292 -9.27 -0.50 15.15
C THR A 292 -10.67 0.05 15.40
N ASP A 293 -11.17 -0.06 16.64
CA ASP A 293 -12.53 0.38 17.03
C ASP A 293 -12.49 0.75 18.51
N ASP A 294 -11.83 1.86 18.81
CA ASP A 294 -11.75 2.41 20.16
C ASP A 294 -12.05 3.93 20.19
N ASP A 295 -11.58 4.63 21.23
CA ASP A 295 -11.84 6.07 21.41
C ASP A 295 -10.52 6.86 21.40
N THR A 296 -9.46 6.25 20.87
CA THR A 296 -8.12 6.79 20.76
C THR A 296 -7.64 6.77 19.30
N PRO A 297 -6.94 7.82 18.83
CA PRO A 297 -6.61 7.93 17.42
C PRO A 297 -5.55 6.92 17.01
N ASP A 298 -5.89 6.08 16.03
CA ASP A 298 -4.99 5.25 15.25
C ASP A 298 -4.77 5.85 13.86
N VAL A 299 -3.51 5.95 13.45
CA VAL A 299 -3.18 6.73 12.25
C VAL A 299 -1.99 6.17 11.50
N TRP A 300 -1.86 6.66 10.27
CA TRP A 300 -0.71 6.47 9.40
C TRP A 300 -0.39 5.00 9.15
N PRO A 301 -1.40 4.22 8.70
CA PRO A 301 -1.17 2.84 8.39
C PRO A 301 -0.21 2.70 7.22
N THR A 302 0.48 1.56 7.20
CA THR A 302 1.37 1.10 6.15
C THR A 302 1.16 -0.41 5.98
N VAL A 303 1.32 -0.93 4.76
CA VAL A 303 0.97 -2.31 4.40
C VAL A 303 2.16 -3.01 3.74
N THR A 304 2.46 -4.23 4.18
CA THR A 304 3.50 -5.10 3.60
C THR A 304 2.97 -5.88 2.40
N GLY A 305 3.87 -6.53 1.66
CA GLY A 305 3.51 -7.42 0.55
C GLY A 305 2.68 -8.63 1.02
N ASP A 306 2.92 -9.12 2.24
CA ASP A 306 2.16 -10.22 2.87
C ASP A 306 0.91 -9.76 3.63
N GLY A 307 0.50 -8.50 3.47
CA GLY A 307 -0.74 -7.93 4.02
C GLY A 307 -0.73 -7.64 5.52
N ARG A 308 0.43 -7.65 6.18
CA ARG A 308 0.57 -7.09 7.53
C ARG A 308 0.36 -5.58 7.47
N ILE A 309 -0.42 -5.08 8.42
CA ILE A 309 -0.68 -3.65 8.56
C ILE A 309 0.06 -3.14 9.79
N VAL A 310 0.85 -2.09 9.62
CA VAL A 310 1.56 -1.41 10.70
C VAL A 310 1.02 0.00 10.80
N TRP A 311 0.77 0.48 12.01
CA TRP A 311 0.32 1.85 12.24
C TRP A 311 0.88 2.33 13.57
N TRP A 312 0.63 3.59 13.90
CA TRP A 312 0.84 4.06 15.25
C TRP A 312 -0.45 4.63 15.84
N GLY A 313 -0.66 4.39 17.12
CA GLY A 313 -1.89 4.73 17.82
C GLY A 313 -1.60 5.28 19.21
N ALA A 314 -2.54 6.09 19.73
CA ALA A 314 -2.45 6.61 21.08
C ALA A 314 -3.05 5.63 22.09
N GLY A 315 -2.36 5.38 23.20
CA GLY A 315 -2.86 4.46 24.22
C GLY A 315 -2.74 3.01 23.77
N GLY A 316 -2.28 2.15 24.68
CA GLY A 316 -1.95 0.82 24.25
C GLY A 316 -3.17 -0.12 24.14
N TYR A 317 -3.11 -0.95 23.10
CA TYR A 317 -3.96 -2.11 22.82
C TYR A 317 -4.37 -2.86 24.10
N PRO A 318 -5.54 -3.52 24.17
CA PRO A 318 -6.02 -4.19 25.39
C PRO A 318 -4.96 -5.06 26.07
N GLY A 319 -4.38 -4.51 27.16
CA GLY A 319 -3.23 -5.08 27.86
C GLY A 319 -2.16 -4.06 28.27
N ALA A 320 -2.10 -2.89 27.61
CA ALA A 320 -1.11 -1.86 27.89
C ALA A 320 -1.50 -0.89 29.02
N ILE A 321 -0.50 -0.21 29.58
CA ILE A 321 -0.61 0.47 30.89
C ILE A 321 -0.44 2.00 30.83
N SER A 322 -0.31 2.63 29.66
CA SER A 322 -0.01 4.06 29.55
C SER A 322 -1.07 4.90 28.83
N ALA A 323 -1.04 6.21 29.11
CA ALA A 323 -2.09 7.19 28.87
C ALA A 323 -2.16 7.70 27.41
N GLU A 324 -3.25 8.42 27.08
CA GLU A 324 -3.55 9.08 25.77
C GLU A 324 -2.45 9.97 25.15
N SER A 325 -1.29 10.11 25.80
CA SER A 325 -0.13 10.91 25.34
C SER A 325 1.06 10.07 24.88
N ASP A 326 0.96 8.75 25.01
CA ASP A 326 1.97 7.76 24.64
C ASP A 326 1.55 7.09 23.34
N TRP A 327 2.41 7.17 22.32
CA TRP A 327 2.10 6.74 20.96
C TRP A 327 3.00 5.56 20.65
N GLU A 328 2.41 4.46 20.20
CA GLU A 328 3.09 3.19 20.06
C GLU A 328 2.86 2.62 18.66
N ILE A 329 3.81 1.79 18.20
CA ILE A 329 3.71 1.09 16.93
C ILE A 329 2.97 -0.23 17.14
N PHE A 330 1.95 -0.47 16.33
CA PHE A 330 1.15 -1.68 16.34
C PHE A 330 1.26 -2.41 15.00
N ILE A 331 1.06 -3.72 15.04
CA ILE A 331 1.02 -4.58 13.86
C ILE A 331 -0.20 -5.50 13.92
N ALA A 332 -0.96 -5.52 12.83
CA ALA A 332 -2.02 -6.48 12.55
C ALA A 332 -1.49 -7.44 11.49
N THR A 333 -1.43 -8.72 11.84
CA THR A 333 -0.99 -9.80 10.96
C THR A 333 -2.20 -10.59 10.48
N PRO A 334 -2.38 -10.74 9.15
CA PRO A 334 -3.40 -11.63 8.61
C PRO A 334 -3.33 -12.99 9.28
N SER A 335 -4.49 -13.55 9.61
CA SER A 335 -4.63 -14.83 10.27
C SER A 335 -5.81 -15.64 9.71
N GLY A 336 -6.37 -15.18 8.59
CA GLY A 336 -7.43 -15.85 7.85
C GLY A 336 -6.84 -16.79 6.79
N ASP A 337 -7.49 -17.93 6.63
CA ASP A 337 -7.23 -18.98 5.64
C ASP A 337 -8.63 -19.42 5.18
N ALA A 338 -9.11 -18.83 4.10
CA ALA A 338 -10.50 -18.87 3.70
C ALA A 338 -10.88 -20.19 3.02
N ASP A 339 -9.90 -20.87 2.42
CA ASP A 339 -10.09 -22.15 1.76
C ASP A 339 -9.60 -23.36 2.58
N GLY A 340 -8.83 -23.10 3.64
CA GLY A 340 -8.36 -24.08 4.61
C GLY A 340 -7.15 -24.88 4.15
N ASP A 341 -6.37 -24.37 3.21
CA ASP A 341 -5.22 -25.05 2.62
C ASP A 341 -3.92 -24.92 3.43
N GLY A 342 -3.93 -24.03 4.43
CA GLY A 342 -2.81 -23.76 5.33
C GLY A 342 -1.94 -22.57 4.92
N VAL A 343 -2.26 -21.89 3.83
CA VAL A 343 -1.74 -20.59 3.42
C VAL A 343 -2.74 -19.52 3.88
N LEU A 344 -2.23 -18.37 4.29
CA LEU A 344 -3.08 -17.28 4.76
C LEU A 344 -3.53 -16.45 3.56
N ASN A 345 -4.79 -16.00 3.52
CA ASN A 345 -5.36 -15.26 2.37
C ASN A 345 -4.43 -14.18 1.81
N ALA A 346 -3.78 -13.39 2.67
CA ALA A 346 -2.91 -12.30 2.26
C ALA A 346 -1.58 -12.73 1.62
N SER A 347 -1.25 -14.01 1.70
CA SER A 347 -0.09 -14.65 1.10
C SER A 347 -0.50 -15.81 0.19
N ASP A 348 -1.79 -15.91 -0.11
CA ASP A 348 -2.39 -17.00 -0.85
C ASP A 348 -2.69 -16.51 -2.27
N ASN A 349 -2.01 -17.07 -3.26
CA ASN A 349 -2.24 -16.75 -4.67
C ASN A 349 -3.55 -17.34 -5.21
N CYS A 350 -4.27 -18.15 -4.41
CA CYS A 350 -5.64 -18.58 -4.64
C CYS A 350 -6.47 -18.60 -3.34
N PRO A 351 -6.82 -17.42 -2.77
CA PRO A 351 -7.40 -17.29 -1.42
C PRO A 351 -8.71 -18.06 -1.13
N LEU A 352 -9.30 -18.67 -2.16
CA LEU A 352 -10.61 -19.30 -2.14
C LEU A 352 -10.61 -20.71 -2.73
N GLU A 353 -9.48 -21.19 -3.26
CA GLU A 353 -9.36 -22.51 -3.89
C GLU A 353 -8.08 -23.21 -3.40
N PRO A 354 -8.22 -24.30 -2.61
CA PRO A 354 -7.10 -24.88 -1.88
C PRO A 354 -5.91 -25.27 -2.76
N ASN A 355 -4.76 -24.65 -2.53
CA ASN A 355 -3.54 -24.88 -3.29
C ASN A 355 -2.27 -24.70 -2.45
N ALA A 356 -2.16 -25.43 -1.33
CA ALA A 356 -1.12 -25.28 -0.30
C ALA A 356 0.35 -25.19 -0.75
N LEU A 357 0.67 -25.55 -1.98
CA LEU A 357 2.00 -25.44 -2.59
C LEU A 357 2.23 -24.14 -3.37
N GLN A 358 1.20 -23.31 -3.52
CA GLN A 358 1.24 -21.98 -4.15
C GLN A 358 1.90 -22.01 -5.52
N GLU A 359 1.55 -23.04 -6.32
CA GLU A 359 2.05 -23.16 -7.69
C GLU A 359 1.49 -22.00 -8.53
N ASP A 360 2.40 -21.29 -9.19
CA ASP A 360 2.12 -20.24 -10.18
C ASP A 360 3.10 -20.48 -11.34
N GLY A 361 2.61 -21.22 -12.32
CA GLY A 361 3.34 -21.64 -13.50
C GLY A 361 3.42 -20.55 -14.56
N GLY A 362 2.68 -19.46 -14.40
CA GLY A 362 2.73 -18.27 -15.24
C GLY A 362 1.39 -17.58 -15.45
N GLY A 363 1.46 -16.38 -15.99
CA GLY A 363 0.29 -15.57 -16.26
C GLY A 363 -0.30 -15.68 -17.66
N LEU A 364 -1.03 -14.64 -18.04
CA LEU A 364 -1.67 -14.54 -19.34
C LEU A 364 -0.66 -14.47 -20.50
N GLY A 365 -0.53 -15.56 -21.25
CA GLY A 365 0.29 -15.63 -22.47
C GLY A 365 1.81 -15.61 -22.23
N VAL A 366 2.23 -15.70 -20.96
CA VAL A 366 3.63 -15.60 -20.52
C VAL A 366 3.93 -16.68 -19.48
N PRO A 367 5.14 -17.26 -19.45
CA PRO A 367 5.53 -18.25 -18.43
C PRO A 367 5.96 -17.64 -17.10
N GLU A 368 6.05 -16.30 -17.00
CA GLU A 368 6.37 -15.61 -15.76
C GLU A 368 5.15 -15.59 -14.83
N PRO A 369 5.33 -15.91 -13.53
CA PRO A 369 4.29 -15.80 -12.49
C PRO A 369 3.64 -14.41 -12.45
N ASP A 370 2.32 -14.35 -12.33
CA ASP A 370 1.55 -13.10 -12.21
C ASP A 370 0.89 -12.92 -10.83
N GLN A 371 1.26 -13.76 -9.86
CA GLN A 371 0.71 -13.83 -8.50
C GLN A 371 -0.72 -14.38 -8.43
N ILE A 372 -1.25 -14.90 -9.53
CA ILE A 372 -2.49 -15.66 -9.55
C ILE A 372 -2.14 -17.13 -9.69
N GLY A 373 -2.50 -17.93 -8.69
CA GLY A 373 -2.09 -19.32 -8.64
C GLY A 373 -2.74 -20.18 -9.73
N ASP A 374 -2.04 -21.25 -10.09
CA ASP A 374 -2.48 -22.22 -11.09
C ASP A 374 -3.87 -22.77 -10.74
N ALA A 375 -4.21 -22.91 -9.46
CA ALA A 375 -5.49 -23.47 -9.02
C ALA A 375 -6.71 -22.60 -9.36
N CYS A 376 -6.54 -21.27 -9.45
CA CYS A 376 -7.63 -20.31 -9.57
C CYS A 376 -7.53 -19.41 -10.80
N GLN A 377 -6.47 -19.52 -11.60
CA GLN A 377 -6.27 -18.71 -12.80
C GLN A 377 -7.39 -18.90 -13.82
N CYS A 378 -8.26 -17.89 -13.96
CA CYS A 378 -9.35 -17.95 -14.91
C CYS A 378 -8.84 -17.94 -16.36
N GLY A 379 -9.41 -18.79 -17.21
CA GLY A 379 -9.02 -18.98 -18.60
C GLY A 379 -8.04 -20.13 -18.82
N ASP A 380 -7.41 -20.67 -17.78
CA ASP A 380 -6.64 -21.92 -17.85
C ASP A 380 -7.62 -23.11 -17.84
N VAL A 381 -8.22 -23.39 -18.98
CA VAL A 381 -9.27 -24.42 -19.08
C VAL A 381 -8.70 -25.81 -19.31
N ASP A 382 -7.42 -25.90 -19.71
CA ASP A 382 -6.73 -27.17 -19.87
C ASP A 382 -5.84 -27.59 -18.69
N ASP A 383 -5.81 -26.77 -17.62
CA ASP A 383 -5.21 -27.07 -16.32
C ASP A 383 -3.69 -27.26 -16.43
N ASP A 384 -3.06 -26.46 -17.30
CA ASP A 384 -1.60 -26.48 -17.54
C ASP A 384 -0.84 -25.37 -16.81
N GLY A 385 -1.56 -24.56 -16.03
CA GLY A 385 -1.05 -23.45 -15.24
C GLY A 385 -0.81 -22.18 -16.03
N GLN A 386 -1.20 -22.10 -17.31
CA GLN A 386 -1.03 -20.88 -18.12
C GLN A 386 -2.17 -20.66 -19.09
N VAL A 387 -2.66 -19.42 -19.15
CA VAL A 387 -3.66 -19.05 -20.16
C VAL A 387 -2.99 -18.85 -21.52
N ARG A 388 -3.18 -19.79 -22.45
CA ARG A 388 -2.53 -19.82 -23.78
C ARG A 388 -3.49 -20.14 -24.93
N SER A 389 -2.91 -20.28 -26.13
CA SER A 389 -3.65 -20.68 -27.33
C SER A 389 -4.17 -22.14 -27.29
N SER A 390 -3.63 -22.96 -26.40
CA SER A 390 -4.09 -24.33 -26.11
C SER A 390 -5.47 -24.28 -25.44
N ASP A 391 -5.68 -23.41 -24.47
CA ASP A 391 -6.96 -23.18 -23.79
C ASP A 391 -8.06 -22.74 -24.75
N VAL A 392 -7.74 -21.79 -25.62
CA VAL A 392 -8.63 -21.35 -26.69
C VAL A 392 -9.03 -22.53 -27.59
N SER A 393 -8.10 -23.43 -27.87
CA SER A 393 -8.35 -24.60 -28.70
C SER A 393 -9.22 -25.62 -27.98
N THR A 394 -8.97 -25.84 -26.69
CA THR A 394 -9.73 -26.72 -25.79
C THR A 394 -11.17 -26.23 -25.63
N LEU A 395 -11.37 -24.96 -25.29
CA LEU A 395 -12.70 -24.35 -25.18
C LEU A 395 -13.45 -24.35 -26.52
N ARG A 396 -12.76 -24.07 -27.63
CA ARG A 396 -13.37 -24.15 -28.96
C ARG A 396 -13.80 -25.57 -29.32
N ALA A 397 -13.02 -26.58 -28.96
CA ALA A 397 -13.38 -27.98 -29.16
C ALA A 397 -14.62 -28.35 -28.34
N HIS A 398 -14.71 -27.88 -27.10
CA HIS A 398 -15.87 -28.08 -26.23
C HIS A 398 -17.14 -27.44 -26.84
N LEU A 399 -17.08 -26.17 -27.22
CA LEU A 399 -18.20 -25.44 -27.84
C LEU A 399 -18.64 -26.03 -29.19
N ALA A 400 -17.73 -26.73 -29.89
CA ALA A 400 -18.02 -27.46 -31.12
C ALA A 400 -18.55 -28.89 -30.88
N ASN A 401 -18.75 -29.30 -29.62
CA ASN A 401 -19.10 -30.67 -29.21
C ASN A 401 -18.08 -31.74 -29.69
N LEU A 402 -16.81 -31.37 -29.83
CA LEU A 402 -15.73 -32.30 -30.16
C LEU A 402 -15.17 -32.99 -28.91
N ILE A 403 -15.30 -32.35 -27.74
CA ILE A 403 -15.00 -32.92 -26.43
C ILE A 403 -16.21 -32.74 -25.50
N ALA A 404 -16.39 -33.68 -24.58
CA ALA A 404 -17.56 -33.69 -23.69
C ALA A 404 -17.55 -32.57 -22.66
N ALA A 405 -16.37 -32.24 -22.13
CA ALA A 405 -16.12 -31.18 -21.16
C ALA A 405 -14.70 -30.65 -21.37
N VAL A 406 -14.47 -29.39 -20.96
CA VAL A 406 -13.10 -28.90 -20.75
C VAL A 406 -12.52 -29.53 -19.47
N PRO A 407 -11.19 -29.70 -19.37
CA PRO A 407 -10.52 -30.22 -18.17
C PRO A 407 -10.87 -29.46 -16.88
N ALA A 408 -10.75 -28.14 -16.87
CA ALA A 408 -11.04 -27.28 -15.71
C ALA A 408 -12.23 -26.34 -15.98
N PRO A 409 -13.48 -26.83 -15.93
CA PRO A 409 -14.67 -26.02 -16.22
C PRO A 409 -14.89 -24.88 -15.22
N GLU A 410 -14.40 -25.03 -13.99
CA GLU A 410 -14.41 -24.03 -12.90
C GLU A 410 -13.50 -22.84 -13.16
N LYS A 411 -12.53 -22.94 -14.07
CA LYS A 411 -11.64 -21.84 -14.45
C LYS A 411 -12.14 -21.05 -15.68
N CYS A 412 -13.24 -21.47 -16.28
CA CYS A 412 -13.60 -21.03 -17.63
C CYS A 412 -14.17 -19.60 -17.75
N GLY A 413 -14.78 -19.09 -16.68
CA GLY A 413 -15.48 -17.80 -16.69
C GLY A 413 -14.51 -16.63 -16.65
N VAL A 414 -14.40 -15.88 -17.76
CA VAL A 414 -13.44 -14.75 -17.88
C VAL A 414 -14.13 -13.40 -18.07
N LEU A 415 -15.45 -13.35 -17.86
CA LEU A 415 -16.28 -12.16 -18.05
C LEU A 415 -17.45 -12.16 -17.05
N ALA A 416 -17.64 -11.05 -16.34
CA ALA A 416 -18.74 -10.93 -15.38
C ALA A 416 -20.12 -11.25 -15.99
N GLY A 417 -20.87 -12.12 -15.31
CA GLY A 417 -22.21 -12.54 -15.73
C GLY A 417 -22.25 -13.62 -16.81
N ALA A 418 -21.10 -14.08 -17.32
CA ALA A 418 -21.03 -15.32 -18.08
C ALA A 418 -21.27 -16.52 -17.14
N VAL A 419 -22.09 -17.48 -17.57
CA VAL A 419 -22.40 -18.69 -16.79
C VAL A 419 -21.85 -19.90 -17.53
N GLY A 420 -20.83 -20.53 -16.94
CA GLY A 420 -20.14 -21.68 -17.52
C GLY A 420 -19.30 -21.33 -18.76
N CYS A 421 -18.81 -22.37 -19.45
CA CYS A 421 -17.99 -22.22 -20.65
C CYS A 421 -18.78 -21.77 -21.88
N GLY A 422 -18.74 -20.47 -22.19
CA GLY A 422 -19.50 -19.87 -23.29
C GLY A 422 -18.65 -19.41 -24.48
N VAL A 423 -19.36 -19.02 -25.55
CA VAL A 423 -18.74 -18.35 -26.71
C VAL A 423 -18.17 -16.98 -26.33
N ALA A 424 -18.76 -16.33 -25.31
CA ALA A 424 -18.26 -15.05 -24.80
C ALA A 424 -16.84 -15.20 -24.25
N ASP A 425 -16.62 -16.19 -23.40
CA ASP A 425 -15.31 -16.51 -22.80
C ASP A 425 -14.27 -16.79 -23.88
N LEU A 426 -14.62 -17.64 -24.86
CA LEU A 426 -13.77 -17.93 -26.02
C LEU A 426 -13.37 -16.66 -26.80
N VAL A 427 -14.28 -15.70 -26.94
CA VAL A 427 -13.99 -14.44 -27.65
C VAL A 427 -13.06 -13.56 -26.84
N VAL A 428 -13.25 -13.44 -25.52
CA VAL A 428 -12.38 -12.65 -24.63
C VAL A 428 -10.97 -13.23 -24.62
N MET A 429 -10.81 -14.52 -24.34
CA MET A 429 -9.50 -15.20 -24.32
C MET A 429 -8.72 -15.00 -25.63
N ARG A 430 -9.40 -15.10 -26.78
CA ARG A 430 -8.77 -14.86 -28.09
C ARG A 430 -8.33 -13.42 -28.32
N ARG A 431 -9.03 -12.46 -27.73
CA ARG A 431 -8.74 -11.02 -27.88
C ARG A 431 -7.58 -10.64 -26.99
N VAL A 432 -7.62 -11.06 -25.74
CA VAL A 432 -6.60 -10.70 -24.75
C VAL A 432 -5.24 -11.33 -25.10
N LEU A 433 -5.21 -12.59 -25.55
CA LEU A 433 -3.99 -13.24 -26.09
C LEU A 433 -3.45 -12.60 -27.38
N ALA A 434 -4.24 -11.74 -28.03
CA ALA A 434 -3.82 -10.95 -29.17
C ALA A 434 -3.52 -9.47 -28.80
N GLY A 435 -3.42 -9.17 -27.50
CA GLY A 435 -3.20 -7.81 -26.98
C GLY A 435 -4.38 -6.87 -27.23
N ARG A 436 -5.62 -7.37 -27.12
CA ARG A 436 -6.85 -6.60 -27.39
C ARG A 436 -7.84 -6.69 -26.25
N GLU A 437 -8.50 -5.58 -25.96
CA GLU A 437 -9.61 -5.48 -25.03
C GLU A 437 -10.83 -6.37 -25.42
N PRO A 438 -11.68 -6.76 -24.43
CA PRO A 438 -11.53 -6.49 -23.00
C PRO A 438 -10.43 -7.35 -22.34
N ALA A 439 -9.95 -6.92 -21.18
CA ALA A 439 -9.05 -7.72 -20.35
C ALA A 439 -9.74 -9.01 -19.88
N LEU A 440 -8.93 -9.97 -19.44
CA LEU A 440 -9.41 -11.19 -18.79
C LEU A 440 -9.80 -10.85 -17.34
N GLU A 441 -11.02 -11.18 -16.92
CA GLU A 441 -11.47 -10.96 -15.54
C GLU A 441 -11.34 -12.25 -14.71
N GLN A 442 -10.79 -12.14 -13.49
CA GLN A 442 -10.73 -13.24 -12.51
C GLN A 442 -12.08 -13.44 -11.81
N VAL A 443 -13.06 -13.99 -12.54
CA VAL A 443 -14.45 -14.12 -12.08
C VAL A 443 -15.00 -15.54 -12.21
N CYS A 444 -14.15 -16.49 -12.55
CA CYS A 444 -14.49 -17.89 -12.62
C CYS A 444 -14.75 -18.46 -11.22
N PRO A 445 -15.50 -19.57 -11.13
CA PRO A 445 -15.73 -20.28 -9.87
C PRO A 445 -14.50 -20.57 -9.02
N ALA A 446 -13.35 -20.85 -9.64
CA ALA A 446 -12.11 -21.10 -8.93
C ALA A 446 -11.50 -19.83 -8.31
N ALA A 447 -11.84 -18.64 -8.81
CA ALA A 447 -11.33 -17.36 -8.31
C ALA A 447 -12.32 -16.60 -7.41
N ARG A 448 -13.59 -17.00 -7.34
CA ARG A 448 -14.62 -16.29 -6.54
C ARG A 448 -15.66 -17.24 -5.93
N PRO A 449 -16.14 -16.98 -4.70
CA PRO A 449 -17.25 -17.74 -4.15
C PRO A 449 -18.50 -17.32 -4.91
N TRP A 450 -19.15 -18.27 -5.56
CA TRP A 450 -20.41 -18.12 -6.30
C TRP A 450 -21.36 -17.09 -5.65
N LEU A 451 -21.68 -16.00 -6.39
CA LEU A 451 -22.75 -15.06 -6.03
C LEU A 451 -24.13 -15.70 -6.04
#